data_AF-A0A9P8PG12-F1
#
_entry.id   AF-A0A9P8PG12-F1
#
_cell.length_a   1.000
_cell.length_b   1.000
_cell.length_c   1.000
_cell.angle_alpha   90.00
_cell.angle_beta   90.00
_cell.angle_gamma   90.00
#
_symmetry.space_group_name_H-M   'P 1'
#
loop_
_entity.id
_entity.type
_entity.pdbx_description
1 polymer ?
#
loop_
_entity_poly.entity_id
_entity_poly.type
_entity_poly.pdbx_seq_one_letter_code
_entity_poly.pdbx_strand_id
1 'polypeptide(L)'
;LIATNGTPKLKEPEALSDTLTKFLDWCLKVDPSERATATELLDDPFITEIAEDNSSLSPLVKLARIKKLEEQEEDAGTDETEPETTPDTTI
;
A
#
# COMPACT_ATOMS: atom_id res chain seq x y z
N LEU A 1 0.65 21.11 13.45
CA LEU A 1 1.41 21.99 12.53
C LEU A 1 2.75 21.29 12.26
N ILE A 2 3.02 20.82 11.04
CA ILE A 2 4.34 20.29 10.66
C ILE A 2 5.17 21.49 10.18
N ALA A 3 5.66 22.29 11.12
CA ALA A 3 6.30 23.58 10.84
C ALA A 3 7.84 23.55 10.98
N THR A 4 8.46 22.37 11.02
CA THR A 4 9.89 22.24 11.34
C THR A 4 10.72 21.38 10.39
N ASN A 5 10.11 20.61 9.49
CA ASN A 5 10.83 19.88 8.44
C ASN A 5 10.14 20.22 7.12
N GLY A 6 10.86 20.83 6.17
CA GLY A 6 10.35 21.21 4.84
C GLY A 6 9.87 20.02 4.00
N THR A 7 9.97 20.10 2.68
CA THR A 7 9.59 19.00 1.77
C THR A 7 10.17 17.66 2.26
N PRO A 8 9.33 16.64 2.51
CA PRO A 8 9.79 15.37 3.05
C PRO A 8 10.79 14.75 2.07
N LYS A 9 11.98 14.41 2.58
CA LYS A 9 13.02 13.77 1.76
C LYS A 9 12.62 12.34 1.48
N LEU A 10 12.55 11.99 0.20
CA LEU A 10 12.37 10.63 -0.26
C LEU A 10 13.62 9.83 0.14
N LYS A 11 13.42 8.62 0.67
CA LYS A 11 14.53 7.79 1.17
C LYS A 11 15.45 7.31 0.05
N GLU A 12 14.84 6.92 -1.07
CA GLU A 12 15.52 6.33 -2.24
C GLU A 12 14.99 7.03 -3.51
N PRO A 13 15.42 8.29 -3.76
CA PRO A 13 14.97 9.04 -4.93
C PRO A 13 15.36 8.39 -6.26
N GLU A 14 16.46 7.63 -6.29
CA GLU A 14 16.93 6.88 -7.46
C GLU A 14 16.04 5.69 -7.84
N ALA A 15 15.21 5.20 -6.91
CA ALA A 15 14.24 4.15 -7.18
C ALA A 15 12.95 4.69 -7.82
N LEU A 16 12.80 6.02 -7.90
CA LEU A 16 11.65 6.69 -8.47
C LEU A 16 11.96 7.19 -9.89
N SER A 17 10.94 7.22 -10.74
CA SER A 17 11.09 7.85 -12.05
C SER A 17 11.25 9.37 -11.91
N ASP A 18 11.95 9.98 -12.86
CA ASP A 18 12.10 11.43 -12.90
C ASP A 18 10.73 12.15 -12.96
N THR A 19 9.77 11.57 -13.68
CA THR A 19 8.40 12.11 -13.81
C THR A 19 7.66 12.07 -12.47
N LEU A 20 7.74 10.95 -11.74
CA LEU A 20 7.13 10.83 -10.42
C LEU A 20 7.78 11.79 -9.41
N THR A 21 9.10 11.93 -9.46
CA THR A 21 9.83 12.85 -8.57
C THR A 21 9.40 14.31 -8.79
N LYS A 22 9.24 14.72 -10.06
CA LYS A 22 8.73 16.06 -10.40
C LYS A 22 7.28 16.27 -9.94
N PHE A 23 6.41 15.28 -10.15
CA PHE A 23 5.03 15.33 -9.68
C PHE A 23 4.95 15.51 -8.16
N LEU A 24 5.79 14.78 -7.40
CA LEU A 24 5.86 14.89 -5.95
C LEU A 24 6.40 16.26 -5.49
N ASP A 25 7.35 16.86 -6.21
CA ASP A 25 7.85 18.20 -5.90
C ASP A 25 6.75 19.27 -5.98
N TRP A 26 5.85 19.18 -6.96
CA TRP A 26 4.66 20.05 -7.05
C TRP A 26 3.68 19.81 -5.90
N CYS A 27 3.43 18.55 -5.55
CA CYS A 27 2.51 18.20 -4.46
C CYS A 27 3.03 18.65 -3.08
N LEU A 28 4.34 18.65 -2.88
CA LEU A 28 5.00 18.82 -1.59
C LEU A 28 5.65 20.19 -1.42
N LYS A 29 5.27 21.20 -2.23
CA LYS A 29 5.69 22.59 -2.02
C LYS A 29 5.27 23.08 -0.63
N VAL A 30 6.25 23.65 0.08
CA VAL A 30 6.09 24.15 1.45
C VAL A 30 5.13 25.34 1.47
N ASP A 31 5.29 26.26 0.51
CA ASP A 31 4.39 27.38 0.33
C ASP A 31 3.09 26.90 -0.35
N PRO A 32 1.91 27.06 0.27
CA PRO A 32 0.63 26.74 -0.34
C PRO A 32 0.35 27.53 -1.63
N SER A 33 0.92 28.73 -1.78
CA SER A 33 0.74 29.56 -2.98
C SER A 33 1.56 29.08 -4.18
N GLU A 34 2.66 28.34 -3.93
CA GLU A 34 3.48 27.72 -4.99
C GLU A 34 3.06 26.28 -5.30
N ARG A 35 2.17 25.70 -4.48
CA ARG A 35 1.69 24.34 -4.65
C ARG A 35 0.67 24.27 -5.79
N ALA A 36 0.89 23.34 -6.71
CA ALA A 36 -0.04 23.10 -7.80
C ALA A 36 -1.43 22.68 -7.28
N THR A 37 -2.46 23.16 -7.95
CA THR A 37 -3.85 22.78 -7.71
C THR A 37 -4.14 21.39 -8.25
N ALA A 38 -5.23 20.77 -7.79
CA ALA A 38 -5.63 19.45 -8.27
C ALA A 38 -5.83 19.42 -9.80
N THR A 39 -6.40 20.48 -10.37
CA THR A 39 -6.60 20.59 -11.82
C THR A 39 -5.27 20.62 -12.56
N GLU A 40 -4.29 21.40 -12.09
CA GLU A 40 -2.97 21.48 -12.71
C GLU A 40 -2.20 20.14 -12.62
N LEU A 41 -2.36 19.41 -11.50
CA LEU A 41 -1.74 18.11 -11.32
C LEU A 41 -2.37 17.01 -12.21
N LEU A 42 -3.64 17.15 -12.60
CA LEU A 42 -4.29 16.21 -13.51
C LEU A 42 -3.71 16.29 -14.94
N ASP A 43 -3.18 17.46 -15.32
CA ASP A 43 -2.55 17.68 -16.62
C ASP A 43 -1.06 17.29 -16.64
N ASP A 44 -0.48 16.88 -15.50
CA ASP A 44 0.92 16.48 -15.40
C ASP A 44 1.21 15.18 -16.21
N PRO A 45 2.37 15.06 -16.90
CA PRO A 45 2.74 13.86 -17.64
C PRO A 45 2.71 12.58 -16.80
N PHE A 46 2.96 12.67 -15.49
CA PHE A 46 2.85 11.50 -14.61
C PHE A 46 1.44 10.91 -14.61
N ILE A 47 0.40 11.76 -14.61
CA ILE A 47 -0.99 11.31 -14.59
C ILE A 47 -1.52 11.00 -15.98
N THR A 48 -1.10 11.76 -17.00
CA THR A 48 -1.66 11.64 -18.36
C THR A 48 -0.97 10.59 -19.22
N GLU A 49 0.33 10.38 -19.04
CA GLU A 49 1.13 9.52 -19.92
C GLU A 49 1.69 8.27 -19.22
N ILE A 50 1.98 8.37 -17.91
CA ILE A 50 2.62 7.28 -17.15
C ILE A 50 1.62 6.43 -16.38
N ALA A 51 0.48 7.00 -15.98
CA ALA A 51 -0.53 6.27 -15.21
C ALA A 51 -1.15 5.13 -16.03
N GLU A 52 -1.20 3.93 -15.45
CA GLU A 52 -1.85 2.78 -16.05
C GLU A 52 -3.37 2.79 -15.82
N ASP A 53 -4.08 2.00 -16.63
CA ASP A 53 -5.50 1.76 -16.47
C ASP A 53 -5.82 1.05 -15.14
N ASN A 54 -6.97 1.38 -14.55
CA ASN A 54 -7.42 0.80 -13.28
C ASN A 54 -7.51 -0.74 -13.29
N SER A 55 -7.64 -1.36 -14.45
CA SER A 55 -7.61 -2.81 -14.58
C SER A 55 -6.31 -3.43 -14.07
N SER A 56 -5.16 -2.73 -14.15
CA SER A 56 -3.86 -3.23 -13.67
C SER A 56 -3.82 -3.43 -12.15
N LEU A 57 -4.70 -2.76 -11.39
CA LEU A 57 -4.82 -2.92 -9.94
C LEU A 57 -5.55 -4.22 -9.53
N SER A 58 -6.36 -4.80 -10.43
CA SER A 58 -7.15 -6.00 -10.15
C SER A 58 -6.36 -7.18 -9.56
N PRO A 59 -5.19 -7.59 -10.12
CA PRO A 59 -4.37 -8.65 -9.54
C PRO A 59 -3.82 -8.28 -8.16
N LEU A 60 -3.42 -7.03 -7.95
CA LEU A 60 -2.90 -6.57 -6.65
C LEU A 60 -3.97 -6.64 -5.56
N VAL A 61 -5.21 -6.24 -5.89
CA VAL A 61 -6.35 -6.32 -4.97
C VAL A 61 -6.68 -7.78 -4.63
N LYS A 62 -6.64 -8.70 -5.61
CA LYS A 62 -6.86 -10.13 -5.37
C LYS A 62 -5.77 -10.71 -4.46
N LEU A 63 -4.50 -10.41 -4.74
CA LEU A 63 -3.38 -10.87 -3.94
C LEU A 63 -3.48 -10.37 -2.48
N ALA A 64 -3.81 -9.10 -2.28
CA ALA A 64 -3.99 -8.54 -0.95
C ALA A 64 -5.14 -9.22 -0.18
N ARG A 65 -6.24 -9.59 -0.87
CA ARG A 65 -7.36 -10.32 -0.25
C ARG A 65 -6.98 -11.75 0.14
N ILE A 66 -6.24 -12.46 -0.71
CA ILE A 66 -5.79 -13.83 -0.42
C ILE A 66 -4.89 -13.83 0.81
N LYS A 67 -3.87 -12.97 0.85
CA LYS A 67 -2.96 -12.86 2.01
C LYS A 67 -3.72 -12.58 3.31
N LYS A 68 -4.70 -11.69 3.27
CA LYS A 68 -5.54 -11.36 4.43
C LYS A 68 -6.37 -12.56 4.92
N LEU A 69 -6.78 -13.45 4.02
CA LEU A 69 -7.53 -14.66 4.39
C LEU A 69 -6.59 -15.74 4.93
N GLU A 70 -5.42 -15.94 4.33
CA GLU A 70 -4.38 -16.85 4.83
C GLU A 70 -3.97 -16.48 6.26
N GLU A 71 -3.70 -15.19 6.52
CA GLU A 71 -3.40 -14.68 7.87
C GLU A 71 -4.55 -14.93 8.87
N GLN A 72 -5.81 -14.96 8.43
CA GLN A 72 -6.97 -15.24 9.29
C GLN A 72 -7.19 -16.73 9.52
N GLU A 73 -6.87 -17.57 8.55
CA GLU A 73 -6.94 -19.03 8.68
C GLU A 73 -5.81 -19.56 9.57
N GLU A 74 -4.64 -18.92 9.55
CA GLU A 74 -3.53 -19.23 10.46
C GLU A 74 -3.83 -18.85 11.93
N ASP A 75 -4.56 -17.76 12.18
CA ASP A 75 -4.98 -17.33 13.54
C ASP A 75 -6.14 -18.18 14.11
N ALA A 76 -6.93 -18.81 13.24
CA ALA A 76 -8.03 -19.71 13.63
C ALA A 76 -7.60 -21.17 13.86
N GLY A 77 -6.33 -21.51 13.63
CA GLY A 77 -5.80 -22.88 13.65
C GLY A 77 -5.34 -23.42 15.01
N THR A 78 -5.46 -22.65 16.11
CA THR A 78 -5.22 -23.15 17.47
C THR A 78 -6.54 -23.32 18.22
N ASP A 79 -7.37 -24.28 17.78
CA ASP A 79 -8.25 -25.00 18.71
C ASP A 79 -7.81 -26.46 18.65
N GLU A 80 -7.35 -26.96 19.80
CA GLU A 80 -6.74 -28.26 19.98
C GLU A 80 -7.71 -29.36 19.56
N THR A 81 -7.48 -29.98 18.40
CA THR A 81 -7.96 -31.33 18.17
C THR A 81 -7.14 -32.27 19.05
N GLU A 82 -7.69 -32.72 20.19
CA GLU A 82 -7.30 -33.99 20.78
C GLU A 82 -8.15 -35.10 20.14
N PRO A 83 -7.55 -36.04 19.38
CA PRO A 83 -8.18 -37.30 19.06
C PRO A 83 -7.44 -38.43 19.79
N GLU A 84 -7.93 -38.88 20.94
CA GLU A 84 -7.51 -40.17 21.50
C GLU A 84 -8.76 -40.99 21.87
N THR A 85 -9.19 -41.80 20.90
CA THR A 85 -10.14 -42.90 21.11
C THR A 85 -9.44 -44.06 21.85
N THR A 86 -9.81 -44.23 23.12
CA THR A 86 -9.96 -45.43 24.00
C THR A 86 -9.14 -46.72 23.74
N PRO A 87 -8.79 -47.48 24.82
CA PRO A 87 -9.67 -48.61 25.18
C PRO A 87 -9.77 -48.96 26.68
N ASP A 88 -10.91 -49.57 27.01
CA ASP A 88 -11.22 -50.58 28.05
C ASP A 88 -10.13 -50.97 29.08
N THR A 89 -10.44 -50.89 30.38
CA THR A 89 -9.95 -51.84 31.39
C THR A 89 -10.95 -51.96 32.53
N THR A 90 -11.72 -53.04 32.46
CA THR A 90 -12.37 -53.77 33.57
C THR A 90 -11.51 -53.81 34.84
N ILE A 91 -12.06 -53.41 36.00
CA ILE A 91 -12.35 -54.22 37.22
C ILE A 91 -13.40 -53.47 38.05
#